data_AF-A0A949XW06-F1
#
_entry.id   AF-A0A949XW06-F1
#
_cell.length_a   1.000
_cell.length_b   1.000
_cell.length_c   1.000
_cell.angle_alpha   90.00
_cell.angle_beta   90.00
_cell.angle_gamma   90.00
#
_symmetry.space_group_name_H-M   'P 1'
#
loop_
_entity.id
_entity.type
_entity.pdbx_description
1 polymer ?
#
loop_
_entity_poly.entity_id
_entity_poly.type
_entity_poly.pdbx_seq_one_letter_code
_entity_poly.pdbx_strand_id
1 'polypeptide(L)'
;MMRWVGIDEAGYGPNLGPLVLTAVIAEGPDDRAPDVWGDLAATVARAGDTSGRLWVDDSKAILHAGKGRDRLELACLAAVAAAGRGIPRSLGGLLTALDAGTLAEAELSPWLDGGDPELPGPGAQALLARAPAPRALEGASWRIAAIRAVVVGPARFNAGLVRSGSKAKVHFAAFARLLGALWDRAADGVVTHVR
;
A
#
# COMPACT_ATOMS: atom_id res chain seq x y z
N MET A 1 24.44 -0.34 -2.75
CA MET A 1 23.08 0.02 -2.29
C MET A 1 22.23 0.30 -3.52
N MET A 2 21.10 -0.35 -3.62
CA MET A 2 20.15 -0.27 -4.72
C MET A 2 18.76 0.03 -4.16
N ARG A 3 17.92 0.70 -4.94
CA ARG A 3 16.51 0.95 -4.64
C ARG A 3 15.62 0.34 -5.70
N TRP A 4 14.56 -0.32 -5.27
CA TRP A 4 13.49 -0.83 -6.15
C TRP A 4 12.16 -0.23 -5.75
N VAL A 5 11.34 0.09 -6.74
CA VAL A 5 10.01 0.65 -6.53
C VAL A 5 9.01 -0.22 -7.27
N GLY A 6 8.06 -0.80 -6.54
CA GLY A 6 6.87 -1.41 -7.12
C GLY A 6 5.70 -0.44 -7.02
N ILE A 7 5.01 -0.21 -8.13
CA ILE A 7 3.82 0.66 -8.18
C ILE A 7 2.60 -0.16 -8.57
N ASP A 8 1.49 0.04 -7.86
CA ASP A 8 0.20 -0.54 -8.22
C ASP A 8 -0.95 0.43 -7.89
N GLU A 9 -2.14 0.13 -8.40
CA GLU A 9 -3.32 0.97 -8.31
C GLU A 9 -4.59 0.19 -7.97
N ALA A 10 -5.53 0.89 -7.34
CA ALA A 10 -6.86 0.37 -7.07
C ALA A 10 -7.91 1.48 -7.27
N GLY A 11 -9.11 1.09 -7.70
CA GLY A 11 -10.23 2.04 -7.86
C GLY A 11 -10.30 2.75 -9.22
N TYR A 12 -9.54 2.32 -10.23
CA TYR A 12 -9.63 2.91 -11.58
C TYR A 12 -10.93 2.54 -12.33
N GLY A 13 -11.38 1.30 -12.19
CA GLY A 13 -12.58 0.77 -12.86
C GLY A 13 -13.93 1.15 -12.23
N PRO A 14 -14.09 1.06 -10.89
CA PRO A 14 -15.35 1.36 -10.20
C PRO A 14 -15.86 2.79 -10.42
N ASN A 15 -17.17 2.97 -10.26
CA ASN A 15 -17.82 4.29 -10.35
C ASN A 15 -17.78 5.09 -9.05
N LEU A 16 -17.51 4.42 -7.93
CA LEU A 16 -17.56 4.97 -6.57
C LEU A 16 -16.24 4.74 -5.85
N GLY A 17 -15.94 5.62 -4.90
CA GLY A 17 -14.71 5.59 -4.11
C GLY A 17 -13.56 6.33 -4.79
N PRO A 18 -12.38 6.35 -4.14
CA PRO A 18 -11.21 7.01 -4.69
C PRO A 18 -10.45 6.10 -5.67
N LEU A 19 -9.69 6.72 -6.56
CA LEU A 19 -8.55 6.10 -7.21
C LEU A 19 -7.33 6.22 -6.29
N VAL A 20 -6.64 5.11 -6.03
CA VAL A 20 -5.42 5.07 -5.20
C VAL A 20 -4.28 4.50 -6.04
N LEU A 21 -3.13 5.18 -6.04
CA LEU A 21 -1.88 4.64 -6.55
C LEU A 21 -0.87 4.59 -5.41
N THR A 22 -0.15 3.49 -5.27
CA THR A 22 0.81 3.28 -4.17
C THR A 22 2.14 2.84 -4.72
N ALA A 23 3.22 3.45 -4.25
CA ALA A 23 4.59 3.02 -4.45
C ALA A 23 5.14 2.40 -3.17
N VAL A 24 5.65 1.18 -3.27
CA VAL A 24 6.44 0.52 -2.21
C VAL A 24 7.90 0.58 -2.62
N ILE A 25 8.72 1.19 -1.76
CA ILE A 25 10.14 1.42 -2.03
C ILE A 25 10.94 0.48 -1.15
N ALA A 26 11.70 -0.43 -1.77
CA ALA A 26 12.63 -1.32 -1.10
C ALA A 26 14.08 -0.89 -1.36
N GLU A 27 14.96 -1.12 -0.39
CA GLU A 27 16.40 -0.84 -0.50
C GLU A 27 17.22 -2.03 -0.01
N GLY A 28 18.33 -2.31 -0.69
CA GLY A 28 19.20 -3.45 -0.42
C GLY A 28 20.66 -3.18 -0.81
N PRO A 29 21.58 -4.08 -0.42
CA PRO A 29 23.01 -3.86 -0.61
C PRO A 29 23.47 -4.03 -2.06
N ASP A 30 22.88 -4.98 -2.79
CA ASP A 30 23.27 -5.41 -4.13
C ASP A 30 22.18 -5.11 -5.18
N ASP A 31 22.38 -5.57 -6.43
CA ASP A 31 21.48 -5.36 -7.56
C ASP A 31 20.38 -6.43 -7.69
N ARG A 32 20.37 -7.43 -6.81
CA ARG A 32 19.37 -8.50 -6.83
C ARG A 32 18.03 -7.94 -6.36
N ALA A 33 17.05 -7.93 -7.28
CA ALA A 33 15.70 -7.52 -6.95
C ALA A 33 15.13 -8.37 -5.78
N PRO A 34 14.41 -7.74 -4.83
CA PRO A 34 13.71 -8.44 -3.76
C PRO A 34 12.83 -9.58 -4.28
N ASP A 35 13.02 -10.78 -3.76
CA ASP A 35 12.08 -11.90 -3.91
C ASP A 35 11.34 -12.06 -2.59
N VAL A 36 10.18 -11.43 -2.47
CA VAL A 36 9.39 -11.43 -1.23
C VAL A 36 9.05 -12.86 -0.77
N TRP A 37 8.78 -13.79 -1.68
CA TRP A 37 8.41 -15.15 -1.29
C TRP A 37 9.62 -16.01 -0.96
N GLY A 38 10.73 -15.84 -1.68
CA GLY A 38 11.98 -16.56 -1.42
C GLY A 38 12.72 -16.03 -0.19
N ASP A 39 12.96 -14.72 -0.12
CA ASP A 39 13.74 -14.07 0.94
C ASP A 39 13.02 -14.13 2.31
N LEU A 40 11.68 -14.19 2.31
CA LEU A 40 10.85 -14.21 3.53
C LEU A 40 10.00 -15.49 3.62
N ALA A 41 10.47 -16.60 3.06
CA ALA A 41 9.71 -17.85 3.02
C ALA A 41 9.28 -18.35 4.41
N ALA A 42 9.97 -18.00 5.48
CA ALA A 42 9.57 -18.40 6.84
C ALA A 42 8.32 -17.65 7.37
N THR A 43 8.04 -16.46 6.85
CA THR A 43 7.06 -15.52 7.41
C THR A 43 5.98 -15.08 6.43
N VAL A 44 6.24 -15.18 5.13
CA VAL A 44 5.32 -14.81 4.05
C VAL A 44 4.91 -16.04 3.25
N ALA A 45 3.67 -16.04 2.77
CA ALA A 45 3.13 -17.04 1.87
C ALA A 45 2.21 -16.41 0.82
N ARG A 46 1.89 -17.20 -0.20
CA ARG A 46 0.87 -16.88 -1.20
C ARG A 46 -0.54 -17.12 -0.66
N ALA A 47 -1.54 -16.56 -1.35
CA ALA A 47 -2.93 -16.79 -1.01
C ALA A 47 -3.29 -18.29 -1.06
N GLY A 48 -4.11 -18.75 -0.10
CA GLY A 48 -4.49 -20.16 0.03
C GLY A 48 -3.60 -21.00 0.95
N ASP A 49 -2.45 -20.48 1.37
CA ASP A 49 -1.57 -21.18 2.32
C ASP A 49 -2.19 -21.33 3.74
N THR A 50 -2.00 -22.50 4.35
CA THR A 50 -2.62 -22.88 5.63
C THR A 50 -1.70 -22.71 6.85
N SER A 51 -0.44 -22.29 6.67
CA SER A 51 0.56 -22.20 7.74
C SER A 51 0.36 -21.02 8.70
N GLY A 52 -0.53 -20.08 8.36
CA GLY A 52 -0.75 -18.87 9.15
C GLY A 52 0.27 -17.76 8.92
N ARG A 53 1.22 -17.95 7.99
CA ARG A 53 2.12 -16.89 7.49
C ARG A 53 1.35 -15.72 6.89
N LEU A 54 1.98 -14.54 6.87
CA LEU A 54 1.41 -13.35 6.25
C LEU A 54 1.21 -13.60 4.75
N TRP A 55 0.02 -13.27 4.23
CA TRP A 55 -0.23 -13.39 2.81
C TRP A 55 0.20 -12.12 2.07
N VAL A 56 1.11 -12.27 1.11
CA VAL A 56 1.46 -11.24 0.14
C VAL A 56 1.33 -11.87 -1.24
N ASP A 57 0.37 -11.40 -2.02
CA ASP A 57 0.02 -11.95 -3.33
C ASP A 57 -0.86 -10.96 -4.09
N ASP A 58 -1.31 -11.35 -5.28
CA ASP A 58 -2.35 -10.63 -6.02
C ASP A 58 -3.59 -10.39 -5.14
N SER A 59 -4.06 -9.15 -5.10
CA SER A 59 -5.17 -8.76 -4.23
C SER A 59 -6.46 -9.51 -4.56
N LYS A 60 -6.71 -9.91 -5.81
CA LYS A 60 -7.86 -10.72 -6.18
C LYS A 60 -7.71 -12.13 -5.63
N ALA A 61 -6.52 -12.73 -5.74
CA ALA A 61 -6.26 -14.05 -5.17
C ALA A 61 -6.49 -14.06 -3.64
N ILE A 62 -6.02 -13.02 -2.94
CA ILE A 62 -6.28 -12.84 -1.51
C ILE A 62 -7.77 -12.66 -1.22
N LEU A 63 -8.45 -11.76 -1.95
CA LEU A 63 -9.88 -11.45 -1.75
C LEU A 63 -10.82 -12.61 -2.06
N HIS A 64 -10.46 -13.48 -3.01
CA HIS A 64 -11.22 -14.69 -3.34
C HIS A 64 -11.07 -15.80 -2.28
N ALA A 65 -10.09 -15.70 -1.38
CA ALA A 65 -9.88 -16.66 -0.33
C ALA A 65 -10.60 -16.29 0.99
N GLY A 66 -10.76 -17.27 1.88
CA GLY A 66 -11.43 -17.08 3.16
C GLY A 66 -10.74 -16.00 4.03
N LYS A 67 -11.54 -15.03 4.52
CA LYS A 67 -11.06 -13.84 5.26
C LYS A 67 -10.09 -12.96 4.47
N GLY A 68 -10.24 -12.90 3.15
CA GLY A 68 -9.34 -12.16 2.26
C GLY A 68 -9.14 -10.69 2.63
N ARG A 69 -10.21 -9.97 2.99
CA ARG A 69 -10.11 -8.55 3.41
C ARG A 69 -9.27 -8.37 4.66
N ASP A 70 -9.53 -9.16 5.70
CA ASP A 70 -8.78 -9.12 6.96
C ASP A 70 -7.30 -9.42 6.74
N ARG A 71 -6.99 -10.39 5.87
CA ARG A 71 -5.61 -10.76 5.51
C ARG A 71 -4.91 -9.69 4.68
N LEU A 72 -5.62 -9.07 3.74
CA LEU A 72 -5.10 -7.99 2.91
C LEU A 72 -4.78 -6.75 3.77
N GLU A 73 -5.70 -6.40 4.68
CA GLU A 73 -5.49 -5.32 5.64
C GLU A 73 -4.26 -5.58 6.52
N LEU A 74 -4.13 -6.81 7.03
CA LEU A 74 -2.97 -7.21 7.82
C LEU A 74 -1.65 -7.07 7.04
N ALA A 75 -1.63 -7.47 5.77
CA ALA A 75 -0.45 -7.34 4.91
C ALA A 75 -0.08 -5.87 4.70
N CYS A 76 -1.06 -5.01 4.43
CA CYS A 76 -0.85 -3.56 4.30
C CYS A 76 -0.28 -2.96 5.59
N LEU A 77 -0.85 -3.28 6.75
CA LEU A 77 -0.39 -2.76 8.04
C LEU A 77 1.01 -3.28 8.40
N ALA A 78 1.34 -4.54 8.07
CA ALA A 78 2.68 -5.08 8.23
C ALA A 78 3.70 -4.38 7.31
N ALA A 79 3.33 -4.03 6.09
CA ALA A 79 4.20 -3.28 5.18
C ALA A 79 4.49 -1.87 5.71
N VAL A 80 3.46 -1.19 6.25
CA VAL A 80 3.62 0.11 6.92
C VAL A 80 4.55 -0.02 8.14
N ALA A 81 4.35 -1.06 8.96
CA ALA A 81 5.23 -1.40 10.09
C ALA A 81 6.69 -1.55 9.67
N ALA A 82 6.95 -2.38 8.66
CA ALA A 82 8.29 -2.65 8.12
C ALA A 82 8.94 -1.41 7.48
N ALA A 83 8.15 -0.44 7.02
CA ALA A 83 8.65 0.86 6.57
C ALA A 83 9.09 1.80 7.70
N GLY A 84 9.13 1.32 8.95
CA GLY A 84 9.49 2.10 10.13
C GLY A 84 8.39 3.05 10.60
N ARG A 85 7.15 2.86 10.13
CA ARG A 85 5.96 3.56 10.64
C ARG A 85 5.26 2.63 11.61
N GLY A 86 4.94 3.06 12.84
CA GLY A 86 4.13 2.20 13.73
C GLY A 86 2.83 1.76 13.06
N ILE A 87 2.23 0.65 13.51
CA ILE A 87 0.95 0.17 12.97
C ILE A 87 -0.12 1.26 13.14
N PRO A 88 -0.71 1.78 12.04
CA PRO A 88 -1.76 2.77 12.13
C PRO A 88 -2.94 2.28 12.97
N ARG A 89 -3.48 3.19 13.80
CA ARG A 89 -4.63 2.91 14.69
C ARG A 89 -5.97 3.39 14.12
N SER A 90 -5.93 4.08 12.98
CA SER A 90 -7.10 4.57 12.27
C SER A 90 -6.82 4.75 10.78
N LEU A 91 -7.86 4.92 9.97
CA LEU A 91 -7.74 5.17 8.53
C LEU A 91 -7.02 6.50 8.25
N GLY A 92 -7.30 7.56 9.00
CA GLY A 92 -6.56 8.82 8.94
C GLY A 92 -5.09 8.65 9.31
N GLY A 93 -4.81 7.82 10.31
CA GLY A 93 -3.44 7.42 10.67
C GLY A 93 -2.73 6.67 9.55
N LEU A 94 -3.46 5.80 8.83
CA LEU A 94 -2.93 5.08 7.67
C LEU A 94 -2.61 6.05 6.52
N LEU A 95 -3.52 6.98 6.18
CA LEU A 95 -3.26 7.99 5.16
C LEU A 95 -2.02 8.84 5.51
N THR A 96 -1.88 9.22 6.78
CA THR A 96 -0.71 9.96 7.28
C THR A 96 0.58 9.13 7.12
N ALA A 97 0.55 7.85 7.49
CA ALA A 97 1.72 6.96 7.36
C ALA A 97 2.16 6.77 5.90
N LEU A 98 1.21 6.87 4.96
CA LEU A 98 1.42 6.77 3.51
C LEU A 98 1.69 8.11 2.82
N ASP A 99 1.73 9.23 3.57
CA ASP A 99 1.88 10.58 3.02
C ASP A 99 0.77 10.96 2.02
N ALA A 100 -0.44 10.44 2.25
CA ALA A 100 -1.61 10.56 1.38
C ALA A 100 -2.57 11.69 1.77
N GLY A 101 -2.22 12.48 2.79
CA GLY A 101 -3.05 13.56 3.34
C GLY A 101 -4.03 13.09 4.41
N THR A 102 -5.05 13.90 4.66
CA THR A 102 -6.12 13.66 5.64
C THR A 102 -7.33 12.96 5.02
N LEU A 103 -8.28 12.49 5.85
CA LEU A 103 -9.56 11.94 5.37
C LEU A 103 -10.34 12.92 4.49
N ALA A 104 -10.33 14.20 4.87
CA ALA A 104 -11.02 15.26 4.14
C ALA A 104 -10.34 15.52 2.78
N GLU A 105 -9.01 15.61 2.77
CA GLU A 105 -8.25 15.74 1.53
C GLU A 105 -8.39 14.49 0.66
N ALA A 106 -8.49 13.29 1.21
CA ALA A 106 -8.78 12.08 0.46
C ALA A 106 -10.25 11.99 -0.01
N GLU A 107 -11.10 12.93 0.42
CA GLU A 107 -12.55 12.98 0.18
C GLU A 107 -13.27 11.71 0.66
N LEU A 108 -12.77 11.11 1.74
CA LEU A 108 -13.34 9.91 2.33
C LEU A 108 -14.45 10.22 3.34
N SER A 109 -14.48 11.41 3.93
CA SER A 109 -15.48 11.79 4.94
C SER A 109 -16.94 11.50 4.55
N PRO A 110 -17.40 11.72 3.30
CA PRO A 110 -18.78 11.39 2.90
C PRO A 110 -19.11 9.89 2.89
N TRP A 111 -18.09 9.03 2.90
CA TRP A 111 -18.21 7.57 2.84
C TRP A 111 -18.11 6.91 4.21
N LEU A 112 -17.84 7.69 5.27
CA LEU A 112 -17.55 7.20 6.60
C LEU A 112 -18.71 7.54 7.54
N ASP A 113 -19.33 6.51 8.10
CA ASP A 113 -20.36 6.67 9.12
C ASP A 113 -19.71 6.98 10.48
N GLY A 114 -19.68 8.26 10.85
CA GLY A 114 -19.43 8.65 12.25
C GLY A 114 -17.97 8.86 12.67
N GLY A 115 -17.02 9.05 11.74
CA GLY A 115 -15.67 9.53 12.07
C GLY A 115 -14.53 8.83 11.33
N ASP A 116 -13.37 8.77 11.97
CA ASP A 116 -12.17 8.07 11.48
C ASP A 116 -12.20 6.59 11.93
N PRO A 117 -12.37 5.62 11.00
CA PRO A 117 -12.44 4.21 11.35
C PRO A 117 -11.19 3.72 12.06
N GLU A 118 -11.37 2.89 13.09
CA GLU A 118 -10.26 2.23 13.78
C GLU A 118 -9.59 1.18 12.89
N LEU A 119 -8.26 1.10 13.01
CA LEU A 119 -7.44 0.05 12.39
C LEU A 119 -6.55 -0.62 13.46
N PRO A 120 -6.25 -1.91 13.35
CA PRO A 120 -6.88 -2.86 12.42
C PRO A 120 -8.37 -3.08 12.73
N GLY A 121 -9.17 -3.38 11.72
CA GLY A 121 -10.54 -3.83 11.89
C GLY A 121 -10.63 -5.15 12.69
N PRO A 122 -11.81 -5.52 13.22
CA PRO A 122 -11.96 -6.65 14.14
C PRO A 122 -11.40 -7.98 13.60
N GLY A 123 -11.58 -8.25 12.30
CA GLY A 123 -11.07 -9.47 11.66
C GLY A 123 -9.55 -9.49 11.55
N ALA A 124 -8.93 -8.39 11.11
CA ALA A 124 -7.48 -8.25 11.05
C ALA A 124 -6.84 -8.28 12.46
N GLN A 125 -7.50 -7.65 13.45
CA GLN A 125 -7.09 -7.70 14.85
C GLN A 125 -7.10 -9.14 15.40
N ALA A 126 -8.12 -9.92 15.08
CA ALA A 126 -8.18 -11.34 15.46
C ALA A 126 -7.10 -12.20 14.78
N LEU A 127 -6.67 -11.85 13.56
CA LEU A 127 -5.54 -12.51 12.90
C LEU A 127 -4.20 -12.14 13.55
N LEU A 128 -3.98 -10.86 13.85
CA LEU A 128 -2.78 -10.36 14.55
C LEU A 128 -2.57 -11.04 15.89
N ALA A 129 -3.64 -11.29 16.65
CA ALA A 129 -3.57 -11.97 17.93
C ALA A 129 -3.12 -13.44 17.82
N ARG A 130 -3.28 -14.08 16.66
CA ARG A 130 -2.96 -15.51 16.43
C ARG A 130 -1.58 -15.72 15.85
N ALA A 131 -1.05 -14.73 15.13
CA ALA A 131 0.32 -14.75 14.60
C ALA A 131 0.83 -13.30 14.51
N PRO A 132 1.99 -12.96 15.10
CA PRO A 132 2.54 -11.62 15.02
C PRO A 132 3.11 -11.37 13.63
N ALA A 133 2.24 -11.02 12.69
CA ALA A 133 2.58 -10.51 11.37
C ALA A 133 3.36 -9.17 11.31
N PRO A 134 3.50 -8.31 12.36
CA PRO A 134 4.14 -7.01 12.22
C PRO A 134 5.60 -7.04 11.74
N ARG A 135 6.31 -8.16 11.98
CA ARG A 135 7.70 -8.36 11.56
C ARG A 135 7.84 -9.36 10.41
N ALA A 136 6.74 -9.76 9.78
CA ALA A 136 6.78 -10.76 8.72
C ALA A 136 7.55 -10.29 7.47
N LEU A 137 7.70 -8.97 7.31
CA LEU A 137 8.44 -8.32 6.22
C LEU A 137 9.85 -7.84 6.64
N GLU A 138 10.37 -8.36 7.75
CA GLU A 138 11.72 -8.10 8.25
C GLU A 138 12.61 -9.36 8.10
N GLY A 139 13.92 -9.20 8.19
CA GLY A 139 14.89 -10.31 8.20
C GLY A 139 15.47 -10.69 6.83
N ALA A 140 15.01 -10.04 5.76
CA ALA A 140 15.67 -10.10 4.46
C ALA A 140 16.92 -9.20 4.40
N SER A 141 17.76 -9.41 3.38
CA SER A 141 18.92 -8.54 3.07
C SER A 141 18.50 -7.13 2.60
N TRP A 142 17.25 -6.98 2.16
CA TRP A 142 16.61 -5.72 1.81
C TRP A 142 15.57 -5.34 2.87
N ARG A 143 15.18 -4.06 2.87
CA ARG A 143 14.12 -3.53 3.74
C ARG A 143 13.13 -2.70 2.95
N ILE A 144 11.90 -2.61 3.43
CA ILE A 144 10.96 -1.58 2.95
C ILE A 144 11.43 -0.24 3.51
N ALA A 145 11.88 0.65 2.63
CA ALA A 145 12.43 1.93 3.01
C ALA A 145 11.37 3.02 3.13
N ALA A 146 10.30 2.94 2.34
CA ALA A 146 9.17 3.84 2.39
C ALA A 146 7.97 3.27 1.63
N ILE A 147 6.77 3.75 1.96
CA ILE A 147 5.57 3.58 1.16
C ILE A 147 4.98 4.98 0.93
N ARG A 148 4.48 5.22 -0.28
CA ARG A 148 3.81 6.47 -0.65
C ARG A 148 2.54 6.17 -1.41
N ALA A 149 1.47 6.90 -1.11
CA ALA A 149 0.23 6.78 -1.85
C ALA A 149 -0.29 8.14 -2.33
N VAL A 150 -0.90 8.14 -3.50
CA VAL A 150 -1.71 9.24 -4.01
C VAL A 150 -3.15 8.78 -4.03
N VAL A 151 -4.01 9.52 -3.32
CA VAL A 151 -5.45 9.27 -3.28
C VAL A 151 -6.18 10.37 -4.03
N VAL A 152 -6.92 9.99 -5.07
CA VAL A 152 -7.79 10.88 -5.85
C VAL A 152 -9.23 10.59 -5.47
N GLY A 153 -9.79 11.45 -4.63
CA GLY A 153 -11.19 11.39 -4.26
C GLY A 153 -12.14 11.64 -5.44
N PRO A 154 -13.43 11.28 -5.30
CA PRO A 154 -14.43 11.34 -6.37
C PRO A 154 -14.64 12.75 -6.96
N ALA A 155 -14.65 13.82 -6.16
CA ALA A 155 -14.82 15.18 -6.64
C ALA A 155 -13.59 15.62 -7.47
N ARG A 156 -12.37 15.39 -6.99
CA ARG A 156 -11.15 15.63 -7.78
C ARG A 156 -11.10 14.78 -9.05
N PHE A 157 -11.50 13.52 -8.98
CA PHE A 157 -11.53 12.62 -10.13
C PHE A 157 -12.50 13.15 -11.19
N ASN A 158 -13.73 13.47 -10.80
CA ASN A 158 -14.77 13.98 -11.69
C ASN A 158 -14.39 15.34 -12.29
N ALA A 159 -13.82 16.25 -11.49
CA ALA A 159 -13.32 17.53 -11.99
C ALA A 159 -12.18 17.32 -13.01
N GLY A 160 -11.28 16.37 -12.76
CA GLY A 160 -10.25 15.97 -13.71
C GLY A 160 -10.83 15.40 -15.00
N LEU A 161 -11.87 14.59 -14.92
CA LEU A 161 -12.55 14.01 -16.08
C LEU A 161 -13.23 15.09 -16.93
N VAL A 162 -13.93 16.04 -16.30
CA VAL A 162 -14.54 17.20 -16.97
C VAL A 162 -13.48 18.03 -17.72
N ARG A 163 -12.33 18.29 -17.10
CA ARG A 163 -11.25 19.09 -17.72
C ARG A 163 -10.55 18.37 -18.87
N SER A 164 -10.35 17.06 -18.75
CA SER A 164 -9.44 16.32 -19.62
C SER A 164 -10.14 15.47 -20.68
N GLY A 165 -11.42 15.17 -20.47
CA GLY A 165 -12.23 14.24 -21.25
C GLY A 165 -11.77 12.78 -21.17
N SER A 166 -10.85 12.43 -20.26
CA SER A 166 -10.22 11.10 -20.24
C SER A 166 -9.84 10.63 -18.84
N LYS A 167 -10.37 9.46 -18.43
CA LYS A 167 -9.95 8.78 -17.20
C LYS A 167 -8.45 8.48 -17.19
N ALA A 168 -7.87 8.14 -18.34
CA ALA A 168 -6.43 7.86 -18.46
C ALA A 168 -5.58 9.10 -18.16
N LYS A 169 -6.04 10.30 -18.53
CA LYS A 169 -5.34 11.55 -18.18
C LYS A 169 -5.43 11.86 -16.68
N VAL A 170 -6.58 11.60 -16.04
CA VAL A 170 -6.74 11.76 -14.59
C VAL A 170 -5.83 10.80 -13.84
N HIS A 171 -5.79 9.53 -14.26
CA HIS A 171 -4.89 8.52 -13.73
C HIS A 171 -3.43 8.91 -13.91
N PHE A 172 -3.02 9.28 -15.13
CA PHE A 172 -1.65 9.71 -15.39
C PHE A 172 -1.24 10.92 -14.56
N ALA A 173 -2.13 11.88 -14.31
CA ALA A 173 -1.84 13.01 -13.44
C ALA A 173 -1.57 12.57 -11.98
N ALA A 174 -2.31 11.57 -11.48
CA ALA A 174 -2.09 10.98 -10.17
C ALA A 174 -0.77 10.19 -10.12
N PHE A 175 -0.48 9.41 -11.16
CA PHE A 175 0.78 8.70 -11.33
C PHE A 175 1.98 9.66 -11.40
N ALA A 176 1.88 10.76 -12.15
CA ALA A 176 2.93 11.79 -12.24
C ALA A 176 3.20 12.44 -10.87
N ARG A 177 2.17 12.68 -10.05
CA ARG A 177 2.33 13.15 -8.68
C ARG A 177 3.09 12.13 -7.82
N LEU A 178 2.79 10.84 -7.95
CA LEU A 178 3.51 9.78 -7.25
C LEU A 178 4.98 9.71 -7.70
N LEU A 179 5.22 9.78 -9.02
CA LEU A 179 6.56 9.83 -9.59
C LEU A 179 7.37 11.03 -9.11
N GLY A 180 6.75 12.20 -8.92
CA GLY A 180 7.42 13.38 -8.35
C GLY A 180 8.06 13.07 -6.99
N ALA A 181 7.32 12.45 -6.08
CA ALA A 181 7.84 12.05 -4.77
C ALA A 181 8.99 11.01 -4.87
N LEU A 182 8.92 10.11 -5.85
CA LEU A 182 9.98 9.15 -6.13
C LEU A 182 11.23 9.81 -6.72
N TRP A 183 11.04 10.82 -7.56
CA TRP A 183 12.12 11.60 -8.16
C TRP A 183 12.88 12.40 -7.09
N ASP A 184 12.16 13.07 -6.20
CA ASP A 184 12.75 13.80 -5.08
C ASP A 184 13.55 12.85 -4.17
N ARG A 185 13.04 11.64 -3.94
CA ARG A 185 13.77 10.61 -3.18
C ARG A 185 15.05 10.16 -3.90
N ALA A 186 15.01 10.01 -5.22
CA ALA A 186 16.16 9.58 -6.02
C ALA A 186 17.26 10.65 -6.15
N ALA A 187 17.00 11.89 -5.71
CA ALA A 187 18.00 12.97 -5.71
C ALA A 187 19.22 12.68 -4.81
N ASP A 188 19.13 11.68 -3.92
CA ASP A 188 20.25 11.19 -3.11
C ASP A 188 21.31 10.40 -3.90
N GLY A 189 21.07 10.15 -5.19
CA GLY A 189 22.00 9.47 -6.09
C GLY A 189 21.99 7.95 -5.99
N VAL A 190 21.13 7.35 -5.14
CA VAL A 190 20.97 5.91 -5.08
C VAL A 190 20.26 5.42 -6.35
N VAL A 191 20.88 4.46 -7.05
CA VAL A 191 20.32 3.86 -8.27
C VAL A 191 18.94 3.28 -7.96
N THR A 192 17.94 3.73 -8.72
CA THR A 192 16.53 3.44 -8.48
C THR A 192 15.91 2.76 -9.69
N HIS A 193 15.45 1.52 -9.51
CA HIS A 193 14.69 0.76 -10.51
C HIS A 193 13.20 0.84 -10.19
N VAL A 194 12.40 1.29 -11.16
CA VAL A 194 10.93 1.31 -11.07
C VAL A 194 10.37 0.16 -11.90
N ARG A 195 9.46 -0.63 -11.32
CA ARG A 195 8.73 -1.71 -11.97
C ARG A 195 7.23 -1.50 -11.88
#